data_AF-A0A7W3WG60-F1
#
_entry.id   AF-A0A7W3WG60-F1
#
_cell.length_a   1.000
_cell.length_b   1.000
_cell.length_c   1.000
_cell.angle_alpha   90.00
_cell.angle_beta   90.00
_cell.angle_gamma   90.00
#
_symmetry.space_group_name_H-M   'P 1'
#
loop_
_entity.id
_entity.type
_entity.pdbx_description
1 polymer ?
#
loop_
_entity_poly.entity_id
_entity_poly.type
_entity_poly.pdbx_seq_one_letter_code
_entity_poly.pdbx_strand_id
1 'polypeptide(L)'
;MAQAGEGPGRREEQLEALRGRMRRAARRKDAERLEVLKGEYADLKAVHVAESHQERREEARARRAARAALERPGPVRWRLPFWRSPLAQERAARAAAADVVQVPASGHLSPWRRGWSPASEVLWRPGS
;
A
#
# COMPACT_ATOMS: atom_id res chain seq x y z
N MET A 1 17.91 23.49 8.03
CA MET A 1 17.55 22.05 8.05
C MET A 1 16.09 21.93 7.65
N ALA A 2 15.79 21.34 6.48
CA ALA A 2 14.43 21.15 6.00
C ALA A 2 13.77 20.01 6.77
N GLN A 3 12.56 20.23 7.27
CA GLN A 3 11.82 19.23 8.04
C GLN A 3 11.16 18.26 7.05
N ALA A 4 11.52 16.98 7.13
CA ALA A 4 10.87 15.92 6.37
C ALA A 4 9.40 15.82 6.81
N GLY A 5 8.45 15.99 5.88
CA GLY A 5 7.01 15.91 6.14
C GLY A 5 6.19 17.16 5.80
N GLU A 6 6.80 18.24 5.32
CA GLU A 6 6.02 19.37 4.78
C GLU A 6 5.42 19.04 3.41
N GLY A 7 4.11 19.26 3.25
CA GLY A 7 3.41 18.99 1.99
C GLY A 7 3.99 19.74 0.78
N PRO A 8 3.70 19.29 -0.45
CA PRO A 8 4.31 19.82 -1.68
C PRO A 8 4.19 21.35 -1.82
N GLY A 9 3.04 21.94 -1.45
CA GLY A 9 2.84 23.39 -1.51
C GLY A 9 3.75 24.19 -0.57
N ARG A 10 3.98 23.71 0.66
CA ARG A 10 4.92 24.34 1.62
C ARG A 10 6.35 24.36 1.08
N ARG A 11 6.78 23.28 0.43
CA ARG A 11 8.12 23.17 -0.17
C ARG A 11 8.28 24.14 -1.35
N GLU A 12 7.24 24.30 -2.17
CA GLU A 12 7.23 25.28 -3.26
C GLU A 12 7.31 26.73 -2.75
N GLU A 13 6.52 27.08 -1.72
CA GLU A 13 6.59 28.40 -1.06
C GLU A 13 7.98 28.71 -0.52
N GLN A 14 8.65 27.72 0.10
CA GLN A 14 10.01 27.87 0.60
C GLN A 14 11.03 28.10 -0.53
N LEU A 15 10.90 27.38 -1.64
CA LEU A 15 11.75 27.57 -2.82
C LEU A 15 11.56 28.97 -3.43
N GLU A 16 10.33 29.47 -3.48
CA GLU A 16 10.05 30.85 -3.93
C GLU A 16 10.63 31.89 -2.97
N ALA A 17 10.48 31.70 -1.67
CA ALA A 17 11.06 32.58 -0.65
C ALA A 17 12.59 32.62 -0.74
N LEU A 18 13.23 31.47 -0.98
CA LEU A 18 14.67 31.38 -1.25
C LEU A 18 15.07 32.15 -2.50
N ARG A 19 14.36 31.98 -3.62
CA ARG A 19 14.59 32.76 -4.85
C ARG A 19 14.46 34.26 -4.61
N GLY A 20 13.50 34.68 -3.79
CA GLY A 20 13.34 36.08 -3.39
C GLY A 20 14.52 36.61 -2.57
N ARG A 21 15.03 35.82 -1.62
CA ARG A 21 16.24 36.15 -0.85
C ARG A 21 17.49 36.22 -1.74
N MET A 22 17.66 35.27 -2.67
CA MET A 22 18.76 35.28 -3.63
C MET A 22 18.73 36.52 -4.52
N ARG A 23 17.56 36.90 -5.05
CA ARG A 23 17.40 38.13 -5.85
C ARG A 23 17.81 39.37 -5.05
N ARG A 24 17.46 39.43 -3.76
CA ARG A 24 17.86 40.54 -2.87
C ARG A 24 19.37 40.56 -2.61
N ALA A 25 19.99 39.40 -2.36
CA ALA A 25 21.44 39.30 -2.19
C ALA A 25 22.20 39.72 -3.46
N ALA A 26 21.75 39.26 -4.63
CA ALA A 26 22.32 39.64 -5.92
C ALA A 26 22.22 41.15 -6.18
N ARG A 27 21.06 41.77 -5.90
CA ARG A 27 20.88 43.23 -6.02
C ARG A 27 21.81 44.03 -5.11
N ARG A 28 22.13 43.49 -3.92
CA ARG A 28 23.06 44.09 -2.96
C ARG A 28 24.53 43.79 -3.27
N LYS A 29 24.82 43.01 -4.32
CA LYS A 29 26.17 42.52 -4.66
C LYS A 29 26.85 41.75 -3.51
N ASP A 30 26.05 41.13 -2.65
CA ASP A 30 26.54 40.32 -1.54
C ASP A 30 26.80 38.88 -2.06
N ALA A 31 28.03 38.66 -2.52
CA ALA A 31 28.44 37.42 -3.18
C ALA A 31 28.45 36.23 -2.22
N GLU A 32 28.97 36.41 -0.99
CA GLU A 32 29.01 35.36 0.01
C GLU A 32 27.60 34.92 0.39
N ARG A 33 26.71 35.87 0.65
CA ARG A 33 25.32 35.55 0.98
C ARG A 33 24.60 34.87 -0.17
N LEU A 34 24.89 35.26 -1.41
CA LEU A 34 24.30 34.63 -2.59
C LEU A 34 24.75 33.16 -2.72
N GLU A 35 26.02 32.85 -2.50
CA GLU A 35 26.52 31.47 -2.57
C GLU A 35 25.91 30.58 -1.48
N VAL A 36 25.81 31.07 -0.24
CA VAL A 36 25.12 30.35 0.83
C VAL A 36 23.67 30.03 0.44
N LEU A 37 22.94 31.02 -0.08
CA LEU A 37 21.55 30.83 -0.50
C LEU A 37 21.41 29.89 -1.72
N LYS A 38 22.40 29.83 -2.62
CA LYS A 38 22.41 28.87 -3.72
C LYS A 38 22.55 27.44 -3.20
N GLY A 39 23.41 27.22 -2.21
CA GLY A 39 23.55 25.93 -1.52
C GLY A 39 22.23 25.50 -0.89
N GLU A 40 21.64 26.38 -0.06
CA GLU A 40 20.32 26.13 0.57
C GLU A 40 19.22 25.82 -0.47
N TYR A 41 19.22 26.53 -1.61
CA TYR A 41 18.28 26.30 -2.69
C TYR A 41 18.49 24.96 -3.39
N ALA A 42 19.74 24.58 -3.65
CA ALA A 42 20.07 23.31 -4.30
C ALA A 42 19.65 22.12 -3.42
N ASP A 43 19.96 22.17 -2.12
CA ASP A 43 19.59 21.12 -1.16
C ASP A 43 18.06 20.98 -1.08
N LEU A 44 17.33 22.08 -0.92
CA LEU A 44 15.88 22.05 -0.84
C LEU A 44 15.24 21.55 -2.14
N LYS A 45 15.79 21.96 -3.30
CA LYS A 45 15.30 21.50 -4.61
C LYS A 45 15.53 20.00 -4.80
N ALA A 46 16.67 19.47 -4.36
CA ALA A 46 16.96 18.05 -4.44
C ALA A 46 15.96 17.21 -3.63
N VAL A 47 15.66 17.63 -2.39
CA VAL A 47 14.64 17.00 -1.54
C VAL A 47 13.26 17.05 -2.19
N HIS A 48 12.84 18.22 -2.66
CA HIS A 48 11.53 18.38 -3.32
C HIS A 48 11.37 17.46 -4.55
N VAL A 49 12.41 17.34 -5.38
CA VAL A 49 12.39 16.44 -6.55
C VAL A 49 12.32 14.98 -6.12
N ALA A 50 13.09 14.57 -5.13
CA ALA A 50 13.09 13.19 -4.62
C ALA A 50 11.72 12.80 -4.06
N GLU A 51 11.12 13.65 -3.22
CA GLU A 51 9.81 13.41 -2.62
C GLU A 51 8.69 13.43 -3.68
N SER A 52 8.74 14.34 -4.65
CA SER A 52 7.78 14.35 -5.77
C SER A 52 7.84 13.07 -6.61
N HIS A 53 9.05 12.52 -6.85
CA HIS A 53 9.19 11.24 -7.53
C HIS A 53 8.62 10.08 -6.72
N GLN A 54 8.78 10.11 -5.40
CA GLN A 54 8.21 9.10 -4.51
C GLN A 54 6.68 9.17 -4.50
N GLU A 55 6.10 10.36 -4.34
CA GLU A 55 4.65 10.60 -4.41
C GLU A 55 4.07 10.06 -5.72
N ARG A 56 4.69 10.37 -6.88
CA ARG A 56 4.25 9.84 -8.18
C ARG A 56 4.33 8.30 -8.27
N ARG A 57 5.35 7.69 -7.67
CA ARG A 57 5.48 6.22 -7.63
C ARG A 57 4.39 5.60 -6.76
N GLU A 58 4.09 6.21 -5.63
CA GLU A 58 3.03 5.77 -4.72
C GLU A 58 1.65 5.92 -5.36
N GLU A 59 1.37 7.05 -6.02
CA GLU A 59 0.16 7.23 -6.82
C GLU A 59 0.03 6.18 -7.92
N ALA A 60 1.11 5.92 -8.66
CA ALA A 60 1.09 4.91 -9.72
C ALA A 60 0.81 3.50 -9.16
N ARG A 61 1.36 3.16 -7.98
CA ARG A 61 1.06 1.91 -7.28
C ARG A 61 -0.39 1.86 -6.83
N ALA A 62 -0.91 2.93 -6.24
CA ALA A 62 -2.31 3.04 -5.82
C ALA A 62 -3.27 2.88 -7.00
N ARG A 63 -3.00 3.54 -8.14
CA ARG A 63 -3.79 3.41 -9.38
C ARG A 63 -3.76 1.98 -9.92
N ARG A 64 -2.60 1.32 -9.91
CA ARG A 64 -2.48 -0.09 -10.31
C ARG A 64 -3.24 -1.02 -9.37
N ALA A 65 -3.16 -0.79 -8.06
CA ALA A 65 -3.90 -1.57 -7.06
C ALA A 65 -5.41 -1.39 -7.21
N ALA A 66 -5.89 -0.17 -7.44
CA ALA A 66 -7.30 0.12 -7.71
C ALA A 66 -7.78 -0.56 -9.00
N ARG A 67 -6.99 -0.49 -10.07
CA ARG A 67 -7.30 -1.18 -11.33
C ARG A 67 -7.34 -2.70 -11.17
N ALA A 68 -6.37 -3.27 -10.45
CA ALA A 68 -6.34 -4.70 -10.15
C ALA A 68 -7.51 -5.14 -9.25
N ALA A 69 -8.01 -4.28 -8.37
CA ALA A 69 -9.21 -4.54 -7.57
C ALA A 69 -10.49 -4.54 -8.41
N LEU A 70 -10.58 -3.71 -9.46
CA LEU A 70 -11.70 -3.70 -10.40
C LEU A 70 -11.65 -4.85 -11.40
N GLU A 71 -10.44 -5.25 -11.83
CA GLU A 71 -10.22 -6.38 -12.74
C GLU A 71 -10.22 -7.73 -12.01
N ARG A 72 -10.28 -7.74 -10.67
CA ARG A 72 -10.45 -8.98 -9.91
C ARG A 72 -11.79 -9.59 -10.31
N PRO A 73 -11.80 -10.77 -10.96
CA PRO A 73 -13.06 -11.47 -11.18
C PRO A 73 -13.71 -11.68 -9.81
N GLY A 74 -15.00 -11.35 -9.70
CA GLY A 74 -15.80 -11.58 -8.49
C GLY A 74 -15.60 -13.00 -7.93
N PRO A 75 -16.02 -13.26 -6.68
CA PRO A 75 -15.55 -14.36 -5.84
C PRO A 75 -15.30 -15.60 -6.69
N VAL A 76 -14.03 -15.98 -6.81
CA VAL A 76 -13.58 -17.12 -7.60
C VAL A 76 -14.51 -18.27 -7.25
N ARG A 77 -15.46 -18.56 -8.15
CA ARG A 77 -16.28 -19.75 -8.05
C ARG A 77 -15.27 -20.87 -8.17
N TRP A 78 -14.87 -21.44 -7.04
CA TRP A 78 -14.10 -22.67 -7.00
C TRP A 78 -14.86 -23.65 -7.88
N ARG A 79 -14.39 -23.82 -9.13
CA ARG A 79 -14.95 -24.79 -10.05
C ARG A 79 -14.54 -26.13 -9.47
N LEU A 80 -15.43 -26.70 -8.67
CA LEU A 80 -15.30 -28.07 -8.21
C LEU A 80 -15.08 -28.94 -9.45
N PRO A 81 -14.04 -29.80 -9.47
CA PRO A 81 -13.76 -30.65 -10.61
C PRO A 81 -14.99 -31.48 -10.99
N PHE A 82 -15.16 -31.70 -12.29
CA PHE A 82 -16.37 -32.23 -12.95
C PHE A 82 -16.73 -33.69 -12.60
N TRP A 83 -16.11 -34.27 -11.59
CA TRP A 83 -16.39 -35.61 -11.08
C TRP A 83 -17.03 -35.49 -9.71
N ARG A 84 -18.26 -34.98 -9.67
CA ARG A 84 -19.02 -34.84 -8.42
C ARG A 84 -19.58 -36.21 -8.02
N SER A 85 -18.95 -36.83 -7.02
CA SER A 85 -19.59 -37.86 -6.20
C SER A 85 -20.92 -37.34 -5.66
N PRO A 86 -22.03 -38.11 -5.70
CA PRO A 86 -23.35 -37.69 -5.21
C PRO A 86 -23.30 -37.13 -3.78
N LEU A 87 -22.44 -37.69 -2.93
CA LEU A 87 -22.24 -37.28 -1.54
C LEU A 87 -21.68 -35.85 -1.41
N ALA A 88 -20.91 -35.36 -2.38
CA ALA A 88 -20.38 -33.99 -2.37
C ALA A 88 -21.48 -32.96 -2.66
N GLN A 89 -22.48 -33.31 -3.48
CA GLN A 89 -23.63 -32.43 -3.74
C GLN A 89 -24.56 -32.36 -2.53
N GLU A 90 -24.82 -33.48 -1.86
CA GLU A 90 -25.64 -33.51 -0.64
C GLU A 90 -25.01 -32.70 0.50
N ARG A 91 -23.68 -32.77 0.66
CA ARG A 91 -22.96 -31.95 1.65
C ARG A 91 -23.01 -30.46 1.32
N ALA A 92 -22.87 -30.09 0.05
CA ALA A 92 -22.99 -28.69 -0.37
C ALA A 92 -24.42 -28.15 -0.20
N ALA A 93 -25.45 -28.97 -0.49
CA ALA A 93 -26.84 -28.61 -0.27
C ALA A 93 -27.17 -28.43 1.22
N ARG A 94 -26.66 -29.31 2.09
CA ARG A 94 -26.79 -29.17 3.55
C ARG A 94 -26.03 -27.95 4.09
N ALA A 95 -24.84 -27.65 3.57
CA ALA A 95 -24.06 -26.49 3.98
C ALA A 95 -24.67 -25.15 3.49
N ALA A 96 -25.46 -25.16 2.42
CA ALA A 96 -26.21 -23.98 1.96
C ALA A 96 -27.51 -23.77 2.75
N ALA A 97 -28.08 -24.82 3.34
CA ALA A 97 -29.27 -24.75 4.17
C ALA A 97 -28.97 -24.45 5.65
N ALA A 98 -27.77 -24.82 6.13
CA ALA A 98 -27.25 -24.36 7.40
C ALA A 98 -26.68 -22.95 7.21
N ASP A 99 -27.14 -21.98 8.00
CA ASP A 99 -26.64 -20.61 8.02
C ASP A 99 -25.22 -20.59 8.59
N VAL A 100 -24.24 -21.07 7.80
CA VAL A 100 -22.86 -21.24 8.24
C VAL A 100 -22.24 -19.87 8.37
N VAL A 101 -22.15 -19.44 9.64
CA VAL A 101 -21.33 -18.33 10.13
C VAL A 101 -20.02 -18.29 9.36
N GLN A 102 -19.87 -17.27 8.50
CA GLN A 102 -18.58 -16.98 7.87
C GLN A 102 -17.59 -16.63 8.98
N VAL A 103 -16.60 -17.49 9.19
CA VAL A 103 -15.48 -17.18 10.08
C VAL A 103 -14.72 -15.99 9.50
N PRO A 104 -14.51 -14.89 10.24
CA PRO A 104 -13.78 -13.73 9.75
C PRO A 104 -12.33 -14.09 9.45
N ALA A 105 -11.81 -13.60 8.33
CA ALA A 105 -10.47 -13.89 7.79
C ALA A 105 -9.31 -13.27 8.61
N SER A 106 -9.55 -12.87 9.86
CA SER A 106 -8.57 -12.21 10.72
C SER A 106 -8.46 -12.92 12.07
N GLY A 107 -7.53 -13.87 12.13
CA GLY A 107 -7.14 -14.58 13.36
C GLY A 107 -6.29 -15.78 12.97
N HIS A 108 -5.03 -15.81 13.42
CA HIS A 108 -4.05 -16.84 13.07
C HIS A 108 -4.50 -18.24 13.54
N LEU A 109 -5.23 -18.96 12.69
CA LEU A 109 -5.58 -20.36 12.90
C LEU A 109 -4.61 -21.23 12.10
N SER A 110 -3.69 -21.89 12.80
CA SER A 110 -2.79 -22.87 12.18
C SER A 110 -3.47 -24.23 12.11
N PRO A 111 -3.60 -24.86 10.93
CA PRO A 111 -4.22 -26.17 10.82
C PRO A 111 -3.34 -27.24 11.47
N TRP A 112 -3.88 -27.95 12.46
CA TRP A 112 -3.23 -29.13 13.05
C TRP A 112 -3.87 -30.41 12.51
N ARG A 113 -3.05 -31.34 12.00
CA ARG A 113 -3.50 -32.65 11.50
C ARG A 113 -3.00 -33.75 12.46
N ARG A 114 -3.88 -34.65 12.90
CA ARG A 114 -3.50 -35.84 13.70
C ARG A 114 -2.93 -37.01 12.88
N GLY A 115 -2.71 -36.83 11.58
CA GLY A 115 -2.17 -37.89 10.72
C GLY A 115 -1.88 -37.42 9.29
N TRP A 116 -1.08 -38.21 8.58
CA TRP A 116 -0.62 -37.94 7.21
C TRP A 116 -1.56 -38.54 6.13
N SER A 117 -2.87 -38.57 6.40
CA SER A 117 -3.89 -39.04 5.46
C SER A 117 -4.76 -37.88 4.96
N PRO A 118 -5.17 -37.85 3.67
CA PRO A 118 -6.09 -36.84 3.13
C PRO A 118 -7.45 -36.82 3.83
N ALA A 119 -7.84 -37.92 4.46
CA ALA A 119 -9.12 -38.10 5.16
C ALA A 119 -9.08 -37.75 6.66
N SER A 120 -7.93 -37.28 7.18
CA SER A 120 -7.80 -36.93 8.59
C SER A 120 -8.60 -35.68 8.93
N GLU A 121 -9.38 -35.71 10.01
CA GLU A 121 -10.11 -34.54 10.53
C GLU A 121 -9.14 -33.40 10.87
N VAL A 122 -9.42 -32.21 10.34
CA VAL A 122 -8.70 -30.97 10.67
C VAL A 122 -9.42 -30.32 11.84
N LEU A 123 -8.77 -30.32 13.01
CA LEU A 123 -9.27 -29.65 14.20
C LEU A 123 -8.61 -28.28 14.30
N TRP A 124 -9.42 -27.23 14.28
CA TRP A 124 -8.96 -25.85 14.47
C TRP A 124 -8.93 -25.53 15.95
N ARG A 125 -7.75 -25.25 16.51
CA ARG A 125 -7.61 -24.71 17.87
C ARG A 125 -7.38 -23.20 17.80
N PRO A 126 -7.97 -22.41 18.71
CA PRO A 126 -7.56 -21.03 18.91
C PRO A 126 -6.10 -21.03 19.40
N GLY A 127 -5.24 -20.23 18.76
CA GLY A 127 -3.85 -20.05 19.17
C GLY A 127 -3.78 -19.33 20.51
N SER A 128 -2.88 -19.80 21.38
CA SER A 128 -2.41 -19.11 22.58
C SER A 128 -1.56 -17.89 22.23
#